data_AF-A0A3M0HJX0-F1
#
_entry.id   AF-A0A3M0HJX0-F1
#
_cell.length_a   1.000
_cell.length_b   1.000
_cell.length_c   1.000
_cell.angle_alpha   90.00
_cell.angle_beta   90.00
_cell.angle_gamma   90.00
#
_symmetry.space_group_name_H-M   'P 1'
#
loop_
_entity.id
_entity.type
_entity.pdbx_description
1 polymer ?
#
loop_
_entity_poly.entity_id
_entity_poly.type
_entity_poly.pdbx_seq_one_letter_code
_entity_poly.pdbx_strand_id
1 'polypeptide(L)'
;MLEPTARQWISYNLGGTLPADLNPWVHHDLLGRGSAVRHVLRFTIPLVPLLLLFLLFPGPVWLPLLMMSLILLPVLYFALGLMNVYRGFRLRQHGMADDPAERKREGTEEKRREYEARFGRE
;
A
#
# COMPACT_ATOMS: atom_id res chain seq x y z
N MET A 1 6.88 17.01 -15.34
CA MET A 1 7.10 16.49 -13.97
C MET A 1 8.57 16.19 -13.83
N LEU A 2 9.21 16.56 -12.72
CA LEU A 2 10.58 16.14 -12.42
C LEU A 2 10.56 14.62 -12.14
N GLU A 3 11.55 13.90 -12.66
CA GLU A 3 11.71 12.46 -12.43
C GLU A 3 12.80 12.20 -11.40
N PRO A 4 12.62 11.23 -10.48
CA PRO A 4 13.63 10.90 -9.49
C PRO A 4 14.85 10.25 -10.15
N THR A 5 16.05 10.61 -9.68
CA THR A 5 17.28 9.92 -10.06
C THR A 5 17.24 8.47 -9.57
N ALA A 6 17.95 7.53 -10.22
CA ALA A 6 17.97 6.11 -9.82
C ALA A 6 18.28 5.88 -8.33
N ARG A 7 19.21 6.64 -7.72
CA ARG A 7 19.49 6.58 -6.28
C ARG A 7 18.31 7.00 -5.41
N GLN A 8 17.64 8.09 -5.80
CA GLN A 8 16.46 8.62 -5.11
C GLN A 8 15.29 7.64 -5.23
N TRP A 9 15.15 6.99 -6.39
CA TRP A 9 14.16 5.95 -6.60
C TRP A 9 14.41 4.73 -5.69
N ILE A 10 15.67 4.27 -5.57
CA ILE A 10 16.02 3.16 -4.67
C ILE A 10 15.76 3.54 -3.21
N SER A 11 16.22 4.70 -2.75
CA SER A 11 15.98 5.12 -1.36
C SER A 11 14.48 5.24 -1.08
N TYR A 12 13.71 5.77 -2.02
CA TYR A 12 12.25 5.89 -1.93
C TYR A 12 11.55 4.52 -1.82
N ASN A 13 12.03 3.50 -2.55
CA ASN A 13 11.51 2.13 -2.46
C ASN A 13 11.88 1.47 -1.12
N LEU A 14 13.04 1.79 -0.55
CA LEU A 14 13.51 1.31 0.74
C LEU A 14 12.88 2.05 1.94
N GLY A 15 11.93 2.96 1.70
CA GLY A 15 11.21 3.70 2.74
C GLY A 15 11.77 5.09 3.05
N GLY A 16 12.76 5.57 2.31
CA GLY A 16 13.25 6.93 2.36
C GLY A 16 12.25 7.95 1.81
N THR A 17 12.43 9.21 2.21
CA THR A 17 11.65 10.35 1.72
C THR A 17 12.35 11.01 0.54
N LEU A 18 11.56 11.52 -0.41
CA LEU A 18 12.02 12.32 -1.55
C LEU A 18 11.94 13.82 -1.25
N PRO A 19 12.80 14.66 -1.87
CA PRO A 19 12.70 16.12 -1.79
C PRO A 19 11.34 16.64 -2.23
N ALA A 20 10.94 17.80 -1.69
CA ALA A 20 9.63 18.41 -1.93
C ALA A 20 9.35 18.68 -3.43
N ASP A 21 10.36 18.94 -4.24
CA ASP A 21 10.21 19.18 -5.69
C ASP A 21 9.67 17.97 -6.46
N LEU A 22 9.84 16.75 -5.89
CA LEU A 22 9.34 15.49 -6.44
C LEU A 22 7.97 15.08 -5.87
N ASN A 23 7.37 15.91 -5.01
CA ASN A 23 6.03 15.66 -4.46
C ASN A 23 4.95 15.38 -5.53
N PRO A 24 4.89 16.10 -6.68
CA PRO A 24 3.93 15.80 -7.73
C PRO A 24 4.11 14.40 -8.35
N TRP A 25 5.37 13.95 -8.49
CA TRP A 25 5.68 12.60 -8.96
C TRP A 25 5.27 11.55 -7.93
N VAL A 26 5.57 11.78 -6.65
CA VAL A 26 5.18 10.89 -5.54
C VAL A 26 3.66 10.77 -5.43
N HIS A 27 2.94 11.87 -5.57
CA HIS A 27 1.49 11.90 -5.57
C HIS A 27 0.92 11.06 -6.71
N HIS A 28 1.46 11.21 -7.93
CA HIS A 28 1.08 10.39 -9.07
C HIS A 28 1.46 8.91 -8.90
N ASP A 29 2.59 8.60 -8.27
CA ASP A 29 3.00 7.21 -8.00
C ASP A 29 2.09 6.52 -6.98
N LEU A 30 1.74 7.24 -5.90
CA LEU A 30 0.93 6.75 -4.77
C LEU A 30 -0.56 6.65 -5.09
N LEU A 31 -1.11 7.59 -5.87
CA LEU A 31 -2.54 7.66 -6.20
C LEU A 31 -2.85 7.25 -7.64
N GLY A 32 -1.82 7.04 -8.48
CA GLY A 32 -1.98 6.60 -9.86
C GLY A 32 -2.54 5.19 -10.01
N ARG A 33 -3.08 4.93 -11.20
CA ARG A 33 -3.50 3.58 -11.63
C ARG A 33 -2.30 2.63 -11.55
N GLY A 34 -2.39 1.60 -10.71
CA GLY A 34 -1.32 0.61 -10.51
C GLY A 34 -0.53 0.75 -9.20
N SER A 35 -0.79 1.77 -8.38
CA SER A 35 -0.22 1.90 -7.03
C SER A 35 -0.46 0.64 -6.16
N ALA A 36 -1.66 0.06 -6.27
CA ALA A 36 -1.99 -1.19 -5.57
C ALA A 36 -1.12 -2.37 -6.03
N VAL A 37 -0.91 -2.49 -7.35
CA VAL A 37 -0.08 -3.55 -7.93
C VAL A 37 1.38 -3.38 -7.48
N ARG A 38 1.94 -2.17 -7.51
CA ARG A 38 3.30 -1.91 -7.03
C ARG A 38 3.47 -2.21 -5.54
N HIS A 39 2.47 -1.90 -4.73
CA HIS A 39 2.48 -2.21 -3.30
C HIS A 39 2.50 -3.72 -3.06
N VAL A 40 1.59 -4.46 -3.70
CA VAL A 40 1.55 -5.92 -3.65
C VAL A 40 2.88 -6.51 -4.12
N LEU A 41 3.39 -6.05 -5.27
CA LEU A 41 4.63 -6.54 -5.85
C LEU A 41 5.84 -6.31 -4.93
N ARG A 42 5.92 -5.18 -4.22
CA ARG A 42 6.97 -4.92 -3.22
C ARG A 42 6.98 -5.93 -2.06
N PHE A 43 5.82 -6.43 -1.65
CA PHE A 43 5.75 -7.49 -0.63
C PHE A 43 5.98 -8.88 -1.23
N THR A 44 5.54 -9.12 -2.46
CA THR A 44 5.67 -10.43 -3.12
C THR A 44 7.09 -10.70 -3.63
N ILE A 45 7.81 -9.72 -4.18
CA ILE A 45 9.16 -9.90 -4.76
C ILE A 45 10.14 -10.53 -3.75
N PRO A 46 10.28 -10.01 -2.51
CA PRO A 46 11.18 -10.63 -1.52
C PRO A 46 10.79 -12.07 -1.16
N LEU A 47 9.51 -12.43 -1.30
CA LEU A 47 9.04 -13.79 -1.06
C LEU A 47 9.36 -14.76 -2.20
N VAL A 48 9.49 -14.29 -3.45
CA VAL A 48 9.78 -15.15 -4.61
C VAL A 48 10.91 -16.14 -4.38
N PRO A 49 12.12 -15.76 -3.91
CA PRO A 49 13.20 -16.73 -3.67
C PRO A 49 12.84 -17.77 -2.61
N LEU A 50 12.10 -17.39 -1.56
CA LEU A 50 11.62 -18.32 -0.54
C LEU A 50 10.58 -19.29 -1.13
N LEU A 51 9.68 -18.79 -1.96
CA LEU A 51 8.67 -19.59 -2.64
C LEU A 51 9.31 -20.58 -3.63
N LEU A 52 10.35 -20.15 -4.37
CA LEU A 52 11.12 -21.01 -5.26
C LEU A 52 11.88 -22.11 -4.52
N LEU A 53 12.33 -21.85 -3.28
CA LEU A 53 13.00 -22.86 -2.45
C LEU A 53 12.09 -24.05 -2.16
N PHE A 54 10.79 -23.83 -1.96
CA PHE A 54 9.82 -24.93 -1.76
C PHE A 54 9.69 -25.82 -2.99
N LEU A 55 9.95 -25.31 -4.21
CA LEU A 55 9.92 -26.10 -5.44
C LEU A 55 11.11 -27.06 -5.55
N LEU A 56 12.19 -26.81 -4.80
CA LEU A 56 13.36 -27.68 -4.72
C LEU A 56 13.10 -28.93 -3.87
N PHE A 57 11.96 -28.99 -3.16
CA PHE A 57 11.60 -30.13 -2.33
C PHE A 57 11.21 -31.34 -3.19
N PRO A 58 11.85 -32.52 -3.01
CA PRO A 58 11.54 -33.69 -3.80
C PRO A 58 10.13 -34.20 -3.46
N GLY A 59 9.17 -33.99 -4.35
CA GLY A 59 7.79 -34.41 -4.15
C GLY A 59 6.83 -33.91 -5.22
N PRO A 60 5.53 -34.22 -5.09
CA PRO A 60 4.50 -33.72 -6.00
C PRO A 60 4.40 -32.19 -5.95
N VAL A 61 4.36 -31.54 -7.11
CA VAL A 61 4.35 -30.06 -7.24
C VAL A 61 3.18 -29.36 -6.53
N TRP A 62 2.08 -30.07 -6.27
CA TRP A 62 0.94 -29.50 -5.53
C TRP A 62 1.25 -29.24 -4.06
N LEU A 63 2.19 -29.99 -3.46
CA LEU A 63 2.54 -29.87 -2.05
C LEU A 63 3.28 -28.55 -1.76
N PRO A 64 4.36 -28.19 -2.51
CA PRO A 64 4.95 -26.84 -2.45
C PRO A 64 3.93 -25.74 -2.74
N LEU A 65 3.03 -25.91 -3.71
CA LEU A 65 2.02 -24.90 -4.04
C LEU A 65 1.06 -24.63 -2.87
N LEU A 66 0.65 -25.65 -2.12
CA LEU A 66 -0.15 -25.46 -0.92
C LEU A 66 0.62 -24.71 0.18
N MET A 67 1.89 -25.06 0.40
CA MET A 67 2.76 -24.38 1.38
C MET A 67 2.98 -22.91 1.00
N MET A 68 3.27 -22.65 -0.27
CA MET A 68 3.39 -21.32 -0.86
C MET A 68 2.10 -20.53 -0.66
N SER A 69 0.94 -21.13 -0.93
CA SER A 69 -0.38 -20.49 -0.78
C SER A 69 -0.67 -20.11 0.67
N LEU A 70 -0.27 -20.94 1.63
CA LEU A 70 -0.43 -20.68 3.07
C LEU A 70 0.29 -19.41 3.51
N ILE A 71 1.40 -19.06 2.87
CA ILE A 71 2.17 -17.83 3.10
C ILE A 71 1.65 -16.68 2.24
N LEU A 72 1.36 -16.94 0.96
CA LEU A 72 0.92 -15.92 0.00
C LEU A 72 -0.42 -15.28 0.38
N LEU A 73 -1.41 -16.07 0.79
CA LEU A 73 -2.73 -15.57 1.13
C LEU A 73 -2.73 -14.51 2.24
N PRO A 74 -2.15 -14.76 3.44
CA PRO A 74 -2.09 -13.74 4.48
C PRO A 74 -1.25 -12.54 4.04
N VAL A 75 -0.14 -12.73 3.33
CA VAL A 75 0.69 -11.62 2.84
C VAL A 75 -0.10 -10.72 1.89
N LEU A 76 -0.84 -11.29 0.94
CA LEU A 76 -1.70 -10.54 0.04
C LEU A 76 -2.83 -9.82 0.78
N TYR A 77 -3.46 -10.50 1.74
CA TYR A 77 -4.50 -9.93 2.58
C TYR A 77 -3.98 -8.71 3.36
N PHE A 78 -2.84 -8.84 4.04
CA PHE A 78 -2.22 -7.74 4.79
C PHE A 78 -1.75 -6.63 3.86
N ALA A 79 -1.14 -6.94 2.71
CA ALA A 79 -0.71 -5.94 1.74
C ALA A 79 -1.90 -5.10 1.24
N LEU A 80 -3.04 -5.72 0.95
CA LEU A 80 -4.24 -5.01 0.51
C LEU A 80 -4.88 -4.21 1.65
N GLY A 81 -4.97 -4.78 2.85
CA GLY A 81 -5.57 -4.14 4.02
C GLY A 81 -4.77 -2.94 4.53
N LEU A 82 -3.44 -3.06 4.58
CA LEU A 82 -2.53 -2.00 5.03
C LEU A 82 -2.24 -0.95 3.96
N MET A 83 -2.61 -1.19 2.70
CA MET A 83 -2.34 -0.26 1.60
C MET A 83 -2.84 1.16 1.91
N ASN A 84 -4.04 1.30 2.46
CA ASN A 84 -4.60 2.61 2.79
C ASN A 84 -3.83 3.30 3.94
N VAL A 85 -3.45 2.52 4.97
CA VAL A 85 -2.68 3.01 6.11
C VAL A 85 -1.29 3.47 5.66
N TYR A 86 -0.64 2.68 4.81
CA TYR A 86 0.67 2.99 4.26
C TYR A 86 0.64 4.23 3.35
N ARG A 87 -0.41 4.38 2.52
CA ARG A 87 -0.61 5.58 1.70
C ARG A 87 -0.74 6.83 2.57
N GLY A 88 -1.58 6.81 3.61
CA GLY A 88 -1.74 7.95 4.51
C GLY A 88 -0.45 8.31 5.24
N PHE A 89 0.27 7.30 5.76
CA PHE A 89 1.58 7.51 6.38
C PHE A 89 2.60 8.16 5.43
N ARG A 90 2.67 7.70 4.18
CA ARG A 90 3.57 8.26 3.16
C ARG A 90 3.20 9.68 2.77
N LEU A 91 1.91 9.98 2.60
CA LEU A 91 1.45 11.34 2.30
C LEU A 91 1.79 12.30 3.45
N ARG A 92 1.64 11.86 4.71
CA ARG A 92 2.05 12.63 5.90
C ARG A 92 3.55 12.86 5.98
N GLN A 93 4.38 11.88 5.65
CA GLN A 93 5.84 12.07 5.56
C GLN A 93 6.22 13.16 4.55
N HIS A 94 5.39 13.38 3.53
CA HIS A 94 5.60 14.38 2.50
C HIS A 94 4.85 15.71 2.75
N GLY A 95 4.15 15.84 3.88
CA GLY A 95 3.36 17.04 4.21
C GLY A 95 2.15 17.27 3.29
N MET A 96 1.68 16.23 2.61
CA MET A 96 0.52 16.32 1.71
C MET A 96 -0.77 16.10 2.48
N ALA A 97 -1.72 17.04 2.37
CA ALA A 97 -3.00 17.02 3.09
C ALA A 97 -4.04 16.02 2.52
N ASP A 98 -3.77 15.40 1.37
CA ASP A 98 -4.78 14.64 0.62
C ASP A 98 -4.87 13.15 1.03
N ASP A 99 -4.77 12.88 2.34
CA ASP A 99 -4.80 11.52 2.90
C ASP A 99 -6.18 10.86 2.65
N PRO A 100 -6.24 9.72 1.92
CA PRO A 100 -7.48 8.99 1.70
C PRO A 100 -8.19 8.57 3.00
N ALA A 101 -7.45 8.38 4.09
CA ALA A 101 -8.01 8.06 5.40
C ALA A 101 -8.73 9.28 6.02
N GLU A 102 -8.22 10.48 5.77
CA GLU A 102 -8.79 11.74 6.25
C GLU A 102 -10.07 12.07 5.48
N ARG A 103 -10.07 11.93 4.14
CA ARG A 103 -11.31 12.00 3.33
C ARG A 103 -12.40 11.02 3.77
N LYS A 104 -12.03 9.80 4.16
CA LYS A 104 -12.99 8.82 4.71
C LYS A 104 -13.55 9.25 6.07
N ARG A 105 -12.73 9.89 6.91
CA ARG A 105 -13.16 10.41 8.21
C ARG A 105 -14.12 11.58 8.04
N GLU A 106 -13.80 12.54 7.19
CA GLU A 106 -14.66 13.68 6.87
C GLU A 106 -16.05 13.22 6.38
N GLY A 107 -16.11 12.29 5.41
CA GLY A 107 -17.39 11.75 4.94
C GLY A 107 -18.15 10.91 5.97
N THR A 108 -17.47 10.35 6.98
CA THR A 108 -18.12 9.64 8.09
C THR A 108 -18.67 10.62 9.11
N GLU A 109 -17.93 11.69 9.42
CA GLU A 109 -18.37 12.76 10.31
C GLU A 109 -19.54 13.55 9.71
N GLU A 110 -19.53 13.83 8.41
CA GLU A 110 -20.63 14.48 7.70
C GLU A 110 -21.91 13.64 7.79
N LYS A 111 -21.83 12.33 7.53
CA LYS A 111 -22.95 11.40 7.71
C LYS A 111 -23.43 11.31 9.17
N ARG A 112 -22.50 11.40 10.13
CA ARG A 112 -22.85 11.41 11.56
C ARG A 112 -23.61 12.69 11.93
N ARG A 113 -23.15 13.85 11.46
CA ARG A 113 -23.83 15.14 11.64
C ARG A 113 -25.20 15.15 10.97
N GLU A 114 -25.33 14.60 9.78
CA GLU A 114 -26.61 14.47 9.07
C GLU A 114 -27.58 13.55 9.83
N TYR A 115 -27.07 12.44 10.39
CA TYR A 115 -27.85 11.55 11.25
C TYR A 115 -28.28 12.24 12.55
N GLU A 116 -27.38 12.94 13.23
CA GLU A 116 -27.65 13.73 14.44
C GLU A 116 -28.68 14.86 14.14
N ALA A 117 -28.59 15.53 13.00
CA ALA A 117 -29.55 16.57 12.60
C ALA A 117 -30.95 16.01 12.27
N ARG A 118 -31.03 14.78 11.76
CA ARG A 118 -32.29 14.15 11.32
C ARG A 118 -32.99 13.36 12.44
N PHE A 119 -32.23 12.77 13.36
CA PHE A 119 -32.74 11.85 14.39
C PHE A 119 -32.32 12.20 15.81
N GLY A 120 -31.45 13.19 16.02
CA GLY A 120 -31.15 13.75 17.33
C GLY A 120 -32.31 14.62 17.82
N ARG A 121 -33.38 13.97 18.27
CA ARG A 121 -34.39 14.60 19.12
C ARG A 121 -33.94 14.46 20.58
N GLU A 122 -34.11 15.57 21.29
CA GLU A 122 -33.79 15.85 22.70
C GLU A 122 -34.19 14.74 23.69
#